data_AF-A0A0K1PTJ1-F1
#
_entry.id   AF-A0A0K1PTJ1-F1
#
_cell.length_a   1.000
_cell.length_b   1.000
_cell.length_c   1.000
_cell.angle_alpha   90.00
_cell.angle_beta   90.00
_cell.angle_gamma   90.00
#
_symmetry.space_group_name_H-M   'P 1'
#
loop_
_entity.id
_entity.type
_entity.pdbx_description
1 polymer ?
#
loop_
_entity_poly.entity_id
_entity_poly.type
_entity_poly.pdbx_seq_one_letter_code
_entity_poly.pdbx_strand_id
1 'polypeptide(L)'
;MRKELEAIVTALLEASEASGEVSLDAIGEAVGARAVSQDDVDSILHALEAKGRRIQAPEGGGGEKRLAQVIATARTLGAELGRKPSVAEIAARSGLTAEEVRHALALVQIMQR
;
A
#
# COMPACT_ATOMS: atom_id res chain seq x y z
N MET A 1 9.31 2.83 23.58
CA MET A 1 8.61 1.88 22.70
C MET A 1 8.46 0.55 23.46
N ARG A 2 7.50 -0.33 23.12
CA ARG A 2 7.42 -1.66 23.77
C ARG A 2 8.64 -2.50 23.37
N LYS A 3 9.21 -3.30 24.29
CA LYS A 3 10.41 -4.14 24.03
C LYS A 3 10.24 -5.08 22.83
N GLU A 4 9.02 -5.56 22.60
CA GLU A 4 8.70 -6.44 21.48
C GLU A 4 8.80 -5.71 20.12
N LEU A 5 8.38 -4.45 20.07
CA LEU A 5 8.49 -3.62 18.86
C LEU A 5 9.94 -3.20 18.61
N GLU A 6 10.74 -3.01 19.67
CA GLU A 6 12.19 -2.77 19.56
C GLU A 6 12.91 -3.97 18.93
N ALA A 7 12.51 -5.19 19.28
CA ALA A 7 13.05 -6.39 18.65
C ALA A 7 12.68 -6.47 17.15
N ILE A 8 11.43 -6.11 16.80
CA ILE A 8 10.98 -6.04 15.40
C ILE A 8 11.78 -5.01 14.61
N VAL A 9 11.94 -3.80 15.14
CA VAL A 9 12.73 -2.74 14.50
C VAL A 9 14.17 -3.18 14.30
N THR A 10 14.79 -3.80 15.32
CA THR A 10 16.17 -4.29 15.22
C THR A 10 16.31 -5.33 14.11
N ALA A 11 15.41 -6.32 14.06
CA ALA A 11 15.42 -7.33 13.02
C ALA A 11 15.23 -6.74 11.61
N LEU A 12 14.35 -5.74 11.46
CA LEU A 12 14.14 -5.05 10.20
C LEU A 12 15.35 -4.20 9.78
N LEU A 13 16.06 -3.61 10.74
CA LEU A 13 17.28 -2.84 10.47
C LEU A 13 18.42 -3.73 9.99
N GLU A 14 18.59 -4.91 10.58
CA GLU A 14 19.56 -5.92 10.16
C GLU A 14 19.22 -6.47 8.77
N ALA A 15 17.96 -6.82 8.54
CA ALA A 15 17.51 -7.33 7.23
C ALA A 15 17.66 -6.30 6.10
N SER A 16 17.56 -5.00 6.41
CA SER A 16 17.69 -3.89 5.45
C SER A 16 19.06 -3.24 5.45
N GLU A 17 20.08 -3.82 6.09
CA GLU A 17 21.41 -3.22 6.15
C GLU A 17 22.04 -3.06 4.76
N ALA A 18 21.84 -4.03 3.87
CA ALA A 18 22.38 -4.00 2.52
C ALA A 18 21.62 -3.09 1.55
N SER A 19 20.29 -2.98 1.70
CA SER A 19 19.44 -2.19 0.80
C SER A 19 19.24 -0.75 1.27
N GLY A 20 19.28 -0.51 2.58
CA GLY A 20 18.82 0.73 3.20
C GLY A 20 17.30 0.95 3.11
N GLU A 21 16.54 -0.05 2.65
CA GLU A 21 15.11 0.05 2.37
C GLU A 21 14.33 -1.08 3.05
N VAL A 22 13.17 -0.75 3.62
CA VAL A 22 12.27 -1.70 4.33
C VAL A 22 10.88 -1.61 3.71
N SER A 23 10.30 -2.73 3.28
CA SER A 23 8.96 -2.74 2.70
C SER A 23 7.84 -2.82 3.76
N LEU A 24 6.65 -2.29 3.48
CA LEU A 24 5.49 -2.49 4.38
C LEU A 24 5.09 -3.96 4.50
N ASP A 25 5.31 -4.77 3.46
CA ASP A 25 5.08 -6.22 3.53
C ASP A 25 6.05 -6.88 4.52
N ALA A 26 7.33 -6.49 4.51
CA ALA A 26 8.31 -6.97 5.48
C ALA A 26 7.97 -6.53 6.91
N ILE A 27 7.44 -5.32 7.09
CA ILE A 27 6.92 -4.87 8.39
C ILE A 27 5.72 -5.73 8.80
N GLY A 28 4.78 -5.98 7.89
CA GLY A 28 3.62 -6.84 8.12
C GLY A 28 4.01 -8.27 8.51
N GLU A 29 5.01 -8.85 7.86
CA GLU A 29 5.56 -10.16 8.18
C GLU A 29 6.27 -10.17 9.55
N ALA A 30 7.11 -9.15 9.82
CA ALA A 30 7.84 -9.04 11.07
C ALA A 30 6.90 -8.82 12.27
N VAL A 31 5.79 -8.10 12.07
CA VAL A 31 4.71 -7.95 13.04
C VAL A 31 3.88 -9.23 13.17
N GLY A 32 3.58 -9.90 12.06
CA GLY A 32 2.84 -11.16 12.02
C GLY A 32 1.42 -11.03 12.58
N ALA A 33 0.96 -12.04 13.32
CA ALA A 33 -0.37 -12.06 13.96
C ALA A 33 -0.45 -11.28 15.28
N ARG A 34 0.56 -10.45 15.61
CA ARG A 34 0.59 -9.71 16.89
C ARG A 34 -0.45 -8.60 16.88
N ALA A 35 -1.09 -8.39 18.03
CA ALA A 35 -1.95 -7.23 18.23
C ALA A 35 -1.08 -5.96 18.29
N VAL A 36 -1.03 -5.25 17.17
CA VAL A 36 -0.43 -3.92 17.05
C VAL A 36 -1.52 -2.88 16.85
N SER A 37 -1.40 -1.76 17.57
CA SER A 37 -2.22 -0.59 17.33
C SER A 37 -1.64 0.28 16.22
N GLN A 38 -2.41 1.24 15.73
CA GLN A 38 -1.93 2.22 14.75
C GLN A 38 -0.71 3.00 15.29
N ASP A 39 -0.75 3.42 16.55
CA ASP A 39 0.37 4.13 17.20
C ASP A 39 1.64 3.27 17.29
N ASP A 40 1.50 1.94 17.42
CA ASP A 40 2.65 1.03 17.41
C ASP A 40 3.28 0.94 16.02
N VAL A 41 2.47 0.92 14.97
CA VAL A 41 2.94 0.93 13.57
C VAL A 41 3.67 2.24 13.29
N ASP A 42 3.09 3.38 13.65
CA ASP A 42 3.71 4.69 13.48
C ASP A 42 5.04 4.79 14.24
N SER A 43 5.12 4.19 15.43
CA SER A 43 6.35 4.12 16.23
C SER A 43 7.44 3.30 15.54
N ILE A 44 7.08 2.16 14.94
CA ILE A 44 8.03 1.32 14.16
C ILE A 44 8.55 2.09 12.95
N LEU A 45 7.65 2.74 12.19
CA LEU A 45 8.00 3.52 11.00
C LEU A 45 8.98 4.65 11.34
N HIS A 46 8.65 5.46 12.35
CA HIS A 46 9.53 6.53 12.81
C HIS A 46 10.91 6.01 13.27
N ALA A 47 10.94 4.87 13.96
CA ALA A 47 12.21 4.30 14.43
C ALA A 47 13.12 3.84 13.28
N LEU A 48 12.54 3.29 12.21
CA LEU A 48 13.28 2.90 11.00
C LEU A 48 13.78 4.13 10.23
N GLU A 49 12.94 5.14 10.04
CA GLU A 49 13.29 6.39 9.37
C GLU A 49 14.37 7.17 10.13
N ALA A 50 14.26 7.25 11.46
CA ALA A 50 15.26 7.89 12.32
C ALA A 50 16.64 7.20 12.25
N LYS A 51 16.68 5.93 11.82
CA LYS A 51 17.90 5.16 11.56
C LYS A 51 18.32 5.19 10.09
N GLY A 52 17.72 6.07 9.30
CA GLY A 52 18.06 6.31 7.90
C GLY A 52 17.54 5.25 6.93
N ARG A 53 16.58 4.41 7.34
CA ARG A 53 15.92 3.50 6.40
C ARG A 53 14.84 4.23 5.63
N ARG A 54 14.75 3.96 4.33
CA ARG A 54 13.59 4.37 3.53
C ARG A 54 12.52 3.30 3.62
N ILE A 55 11.31 3.70 3.98
CA ILE A 55 10.16 2.80 3.92
C ILE A 55 9.68 2.73 2.47
N GLN A 56 9.87 1.57 1.84
CA GLN A 56 9.18 1.24 0.60
C GLN A 56 7.76 0.82 0.96
N ALA A 57 6.79 1.72 0.78
CA ALA A 57 5.45 1.21 0.60
C ALA A 57 5.47 0.33 -0.68
N PRO A 58 4.86 -0.88 -0.69
CA PRO A 58 4.36 -1.40 -1.95
C PRO A 58 3.54 -0.27 -2.58
N GLU A 59 3.49 -0.20 -3.91
CA GLU A 59 2.72 0.80 -4.65
C GLU A 59 1.24 0.83 -4.16
N GLY A 60 0.97 1.53 -3.05
CA GLY A 60 -0.11 1.10 -2.15
C GLY A 60 -0.51 2.14 -1.10
N GLY A 61 0.40 3.05 -0.71
CA GLY A 61 0.04 4.27 0.05
C GLY A 61 -0.84 5.26 -0.73
N GLY A 62 -1.12 4.98 -2.00
CA GLY A 62 -2.00 5.76 -2.85
C GLY A 62 -3.33 5.08 -3.16
N GLY A 63 -3.77 4.06 -2.40
CA GLY A 63 -5.00 3.30 -2.68
C GLY A 63 -6.21 4.18 -2.96
N GLU A 64 -6.43 5.23 -2.16
CA GLU A 64 -7.51 6.20 -2.36
C GLU A 64 -7.30 7.08 -3.59
N LYS A 65 -6.07 7.52 -3.87
CA LYS A 65 -5.74 8.33 -5.06
C LYS A 65 -5.88 7.52 -6.34
N ARG A 66 -5.35 6.29 -6.36
CA ARG A 66 -5.51 5.31 -7.46
C ARG A 66 -6.97 4.98 -7.64
N LEU A 67 -7.73 4.81 -6.56
CA LEU A 67 -9.16 4.59 -6.63
C LEU A 67 -9.89 5.78 -7.27
N ALA A 68 -9.62 7.00 -6.82
CA ALA A 68 -10.20 8.20 -7.42
C ALA A 68 -9.88 8.29 -8.92
N GLN A 69 -8.63 7.99 -9.31
CA GLN A 69 -8.19 7.94 -10.70
C GLN A 69 -8.89 6.84 -11.51
N VAL A 70 -9.06 5.64 -10.94
CA VAL A 70 -9.76 4.50 -11.57
C VAL A 70 -11.25 4.82 -11.77
N ILE A 71 -11.93 5.39 -10.77
CA ILE A 71 -13.34 5.78 -10.88
C ILE A 71 -13.53 6.88 -11.94
N ALA A 72 -12.68 7.91 -11.92
CA ALA A 72 -12.75 8.99 -12.91
C ALA A 72 -12.53 8.43 -14.32
N THR A 73 -11.51 7.61 -14.51
CA THR A 73 -11.19 6.98 -15.80
C THR A 73 -12.33 6.08 -16.30
N ALA A 74 -12.89 5.25 -15.41
CA ALA A 74 -13.99 4.35 -15.74
C ALA A 74 -15.28 5.10 -16.12
N ARG A 75 -15.58 6.24 -15.46
CA ARG A 75 -16.74 7.09 -15.84
C ARG A 75 -16.55 7.73 -17.20
N THR A 76 -15.37 8.30 -17.46
CA THR A 76 -15.06 8.93 -18.75
C THR A 76 -15.14 7.91 -19.88
N LEU A 77 -14.48 6.76 -19.73
CA LEU A 77 -14.55 5.68 -20.72
C LEU A 77 -15.97 5.13 -20.88
N GLY A 78 -16.75 5.05 -19.79
CA GLY A 78 -18.14 4.61 -19.86
C GLY A 78 -19.02 5.56 -20.67
N ALA A 79 -18.80 6.86 -20.55
CA ALA A 79 -19.50 7.87 -21.35
C ALA A 79 -19.06 7.84 -22.83
N GLU A 80 -17.76 7.64 -23.10
CA GLU A 80 -17.23 7.53 -24.46
C GLU A 80 -17.72 6.26 -25.19
N LEU A 81 -17.73 5.12 -24.50
CA LEU A 81 -18.03 3.82 -25.10
C LEU A 81 -19.53 3.47 -25.09
N GLY A 82 -20.34 4.19 -24.33
CA GLY A 82 -21.76 3.86 -24.11
C GLY A 82 -21.98 2.53 -23.37
N ARG A 83 -20.92 1.94 -22.79
CA ARG A 83 -20.95 0.69 -22.02
C ARG A 83 -19.93 0.74 -20.88
N LYS A 84 -20.07 -0.16 -19.91
CA LYS A 84 -19.07 -0.30 -18.84
C LYS A 84 -17.70 -0.69 -19.43
N PRO A 85 -16.62 0.06 -19.15
CA PRO A 85 -15.28 -0.29 -19.60
C PRO A 85 -14.70 -1.46 -18.80
N SER A 86 -13.87 -2.25 -19.46
CA SER A 86 -13.14 -3.38 -18.88
C SER A 86 -11.92 -2.92 -18.08
N VAL A 87 -11.40 -3.80 -17.22
CA VAL A 87 -10.17 -3.55 -16.44
C VAL A 87 -8.99 -3.20 -17.35
N ALA A 88 -8.86 -3.88 -18.50
CA ALA A 88 -7.80 -3.62 -19.46
C ALA A 88 -7.92 -2.24 -20.11
N GLU A 89 -9.14 -1.81 -20.47
CA GLU A 89 -9.39 -0.48 -21.04
C GLU A 89 -9.12 0.64 -20.03
N ILE A 90 -9.48 0.42 -18.76
CA ILE A 90 -9.20 1.36 -17.67
C ILE A 90 -7.69 1.46 -17.44
N ALA A 91 -6.99 0.33 -17.30
CA ALA A 91 -5.54 0.28 -17.11
C ALA A 91 -4.78 1.02 -18.22
N ALA A 92 -5.15 0.75 -19.48
CA ALA A 92 -4.54 1.41 -20.63
C ALA A 92 -4.74 2.94 -20.63
N ARG A 93 -5.88 3.44 -20.15
CA ARG A 93 -6.18 4.88 -20.10
C ARG A 93 -5.62 5.56 -18.85
N SER A 94 -5.61 4.89 -17.71
CA SER A 94 -5.14 5.45 -16.44
C SER A 94 -3.61 5.36 -16.27
N GLY A 95 -2.93 4.57 -17.09
CA GLY A 95 -1.50 4.28 -16.93
C GLY A 95 -1.19 3.37 -15.73
N LEU A 96 -2.21 2.73 -15.16
CA LEU A 96 -2.08 1.76 -14.07
C LEU A 96 -1.99 0.34 -14.63
N THR A 97 -1.46 -0.57 -13.84
CA THR A 97 -1.51 -1.99 -14.14
C THR A 97 -2.91 -2.56 -13.91
N ALA A 98 -3.23 -3.68 -14.58
CA ALA A 98 -4.50 -4.37 -14.36
C ALA A 98 -4.67 -4.85 -12.91
N GLU A 99 -3.57 -5.13 -12.21
CA GLU A 99 -3.58 -5.52 -10.79
C GLU A 99 -3.93 -4.34 -9.89
N GLU A 100 -3.29 -3.17 -10.09
CA GLU A 100 -3.63 -1.94 -9.36
C GLU A 100 -5.10 -1.52 -9.57
N VAL A 101 -5.63 -1.66 -10.79
CA VAL A 101 -7.04 -1.38 -11.08
C VAL A 101 -7.95 -2.35 -10.32
N ARG A 102 -7.62 -3.64 -10.23
CA ARG A 102 -8.40 -4.62 -9.45
C ARG A 102 -8.33 -4.32 -7.95
N HIS A 103 -7.15 -4.02 -7.42
CA HIS A 103 -6.97 -3.65 -6.01
C HIS A 103 -7.75 -2.38 -5.65
N ALA A 104 -7.71 -1.36 -6.50
CA ALA A 104 -8.51 -0.15 -6.33
C ALA A 104 -10.02 -0.48 -6.31
N LEU A 105 -10.51 -1.27 -7.27
CA LEU A 105 -11.93 -1.65 -7.31
C LEU A 105 -12.35 -2.51 -6.10
N ALA A 106 -11.45 -3.34 -5.55
CA ALA A 106 -11.72 -4.12 -4.35
C ALA A 106 -11.88 -3.23 -3.10
N LEU A 107 -11.11 -2.15 -2.99
CA LEU A 107 -11.27 -1.15 -1.92
C LEU A 107 -12.68 -0.54 -1.91
N VAL A 108 -13.29 -0.28 -3.07
CA VAL A 108 -14.69 0.24 -3.16
C VAL A 108 -15.67 -0.71 -2.50
N GLN A 109 -15.52 -2.02 -2.72
CA GLN A 109 -16.45 -3.02 -2.18
C GLN A 109 -16.36 -3.14 -0.65
N ILE A 110 -15.19 -2.85 -0.08
CA ILE A 110 -14.95 -2.87 1.36
C ILE A 110 -15.47 -1.57 2.00
N MET A 111 -15.27 -0.42 1.36
CA MET A 111 -15.70 0.90 1.88
C MET A 111 -17.22 1.16 1.77
N GLN A 112 -17.95 0.40 0.96
CA GLN A 112 -19.41 0.50 0.83
C GLN A 112 -20.19 -0.41 1.80
N ARG A 113 -19.52 -1.04 2.76
CA ARG A 113 -20.12 -1.79 3.87
C ARG A 113 -20.08 -0.98 5.16
#